data_AF-A0A7R9P459-F1
#
_entry.id   AF-A0A7R9P459-F1
#
_cell.length_a   1.000
_cell.length_b   1.000
_cell.length_c   1.000
_cell.angle_alpha   90.00
_cell.angle_beta   90.00
_cell.angle_gamma   90.00
#
_symmetry.space_group_name_H-M   'P 1'
#
loop_
_entity.id
_entity.type
_entity.pdbx_description
1 polymer ?
#
loop_
_entity_poly.entity_id
_entity_poly.type
_entity_poly.pdbx_seq_one_letter_code
_entity_poly.pdbx_strand_id
1 'polypeptide(L)'
;MPGLYVTYDVTKESGKRVVSAMARCGDCRVPTYSPVQTNQTYSILVPSFLVDGGDGFTVFKEKAIKIITLGNCVRVCTAYICKKSISKIDPIFSSLGVKTYKFALRLIKTPWHQL
;
A
#
# COMPACT_ATOMS: atom_id res chain seq x y z
N MET A 1 9.35 1.00 4.86
CA MET A 1 8.20 0.97 3.92
C MET A 1 8.08 -0.43 3.33
N PRO A 2 6.88 -0.97 3.06
CA PRO A 2 6.76 -2.24 2.36
C PRO A 2 7.40 -2.12 0.97
N GLY A 3 8.18 -3.12 0.55
CA GLY A 3 8.79 -3.13 -0.78
C GLY A 3 10.09 -2.33 -0.95
N LEU A 4 10.61 -1.68 0.10
CA LEU A 4 11.89 -0.98 0.07
C LEU A 4 12.70 -1.29 1.35
N TYR A 5 13.94 -1.74 1.19
CA TYR A 5 14.92 -1.82 2.27
C TYR A 5 15.92 -0.71 2.12
N VAL A 6 16.08 0.11 3.17
CA VAL A 6 17.01 1.26 3.15
C VAL A 6 17.90 1.18 4.36
N THR A 7 19.21 1.27 4.13
CA THR A 7 20.21 1.37 5.18
C THR A 7 20.64 2.82 5.31
N TYR A 8 20.55 3.34 6.53
CA TYR A 8 20.95 4.71 6.83
C TYR A 8 22.20 4.72 7.71
N ASP A 9 23.08 5.68 7.45
CA ASP A 9 24.12 6.11 8.35
C ASP A 9 23.78 7.51 8.84
N VAL A 10 23.36 7.60 10.11
CA VAL A 10 22.85 8.83 10.71
C VAL A 10 23.96 9.80 11.11
N THR A 11 25.22 9.36 11.14
CA THR A 11 26.35 10.25 11.46
C THR A 11 26.76 11.11 10.26
N LYS A 12 26.30 10.76 9.05
CA LYS A 12 26.52 11.56 7.84
C LYS A 12 25.66 12.82 7.81
N GLU A 13 26.17 13.81 7.09
CA GLU A 13 25.48 15.08 6.83
C GLU A 13 24.07 14.88 6.24
N SER A 14 23.22 15.87 6.46
CA SER A 14 21.89 15.89 5.84
C SER A 14 22.01 15.73 4.32
N GLY A 15 21.15 14.89 3.73
CA GLY A 15 21.20 14.55 2.31
C GLY A 15 22.15 13.40 1.93
N LYS A 16 23.08 12.98 2.80
CA LYS A 16 24.05 11.90 2.52
C LYS A 16 23.87 10.64 3.39
N ARG A 17 22.76 10.55 4.12
CA ARG A 17 22.52 9.48 5.11
C ARG A 17 22.12 8.14 4.50
N VAL A 18 21.65 8.09 3.25
CA VAL A 18 21.30 6.82 2.60
C VAL A 18 22.57 6.13 2.13
N VAL A 19 22.89 4.96 2.70
CA VAL A 19 24.05 4.14 2.31
C VAL A 19 23.68 3.14 1.23
N SER A 20 22.51 2.52 1.36
CA SER A 20 21.97 1.60 0.36
C SER A 20 20.46 1.65 0.35
N ALA A 21 19.88 1.45 -0.83
CA ALA A 21 18.44 1.27 -1.01
C ALA A 21 18.21 0.10 -1.96
N MET A 22 17.36 -0.84 -1.56
CA MET A 22 16.95 -2.00 -2.36
C MET A 22 15.45 -1.98 -2.53
N ALA A 23 14.98 -2.09 -3.77
CA ALA A 23 13.57 -2.16 -4.11
C ALA A 23 13.16 -3.59 -4.46
N ARG A 24 11.94 -3.96 -4.09
CA ARG A 24 11.30 -5.20 -4.51
C ARG A 24 10.85 -5.08 -5.96
N CYS A 25 11.15 -6.08 -6.80
CA CYS A 25 10.62 -6.09 -8.17
C CYS A 25 9.10 -6.24 -8.20
N GLY A 26 8.44 -5.43 -9.03
CA GLY A 26 7.00 -5.49 -9.29
C GLY A 26 6.64 -6.28 -10.54
N ASP A 27 7.56 -6.35 -11.51
CA ASP A 27 7.40 -7.03 -12.80
C ASP A 27 8.30 -8.27 -12.87
N CYS A 28 8.04 -9.22 -11.99
CA CYS A 28 8.82 -10.44 -11.86
C CYS A 28 7.95 -11.55 -11.28
N ARG A 29 8.18 -12.79 -11.73
CA ARG A 29 7.39 -13.96 -11.29
C ARG A 29 7.54 -14.25 -9.79
N VAL A 30 8.78 -14.17 -9.29
CA VAL A 30 9.11 -14.37 -7.88
C VAL A 30 9.73 -13.06 -7.38
N PRO A 31 9.11 -12.38 -6.41
CA PRO A 31 9.61 -11.08 -5.98
C PRO A 31 10.95 -11.16 -5.26
N THR A 32 11.95 -10.49 -5.82
CA THR A 32 13.30 -10.34 -5.27
C THR A 32 13.60 -8.87 -4.99
N TYR A 33 14.63 -8.62 -4.18
CA TYR A 33 15.12 -7.28 -3.89
C TYR A 33 16.42 -7.03 -4.65
N SER A 34 16.53 -5.88 -5.29
CA SER A 34 17.72 -5.43 -6.00
C SER A 34 18.04 -3.97 -5.68
N PRO A 35 19.29 -3.51 -5.83
CA PRO A 35 19.64 -2.10 -5.65
C PRO A 35 18.76 -1.17 -6.49
N VAL A 36 18.37 -0.04 -5.91
CA VAL A 36 17.64 1.02 -6.63
C VAL A 36 18.56 1.63 -7.69
N GLN A 37 18.05 1.72 -8.91
CA GLN A 37 18.77 2.30 -10.04
C GLN A 37 18.24 3.69 -10.36
N THR A 38 19.11 4.67 -10.46
CA THR A 38 18.74 6.09 -10.63
C THR A 38 18.11 6.40 -11.99
N ASN A 39 18.33 5.54 -12.98
CA ASN A 39 17.81 5.65 -14.33
C ASN A 39 16.54 4.81 -14.59
N GLN A 40 15.95 4.22 -13.55
CA GLN A 40 14.71 3.43 -13.66
C GLN A 40 13.51 4.18 -13.09
N THR A 41 12.34 3.92 -13.68
CA THR A 41 11.06 4.43 -13.17
C THR A 41 10.43 3.41 -12.23
N TYR A 42 10.01 3.87 -11.05
CA TYR A 42 9.36 3.04 -10.05
C TYR A 42 7.93 3.50 -9.80
N SER A 43 7.01 2.54 -9.69
CA SER A 43 5.67 2.80 -9.17
C SER A 43 5.70 2.75 -7.65
N ILE A 44 5.31 3.84 -7.00
CA ILE A 44 5.28 3.98 -5.54
C ILE A 44 3.87 4.28 -5.05
N LEU A 45 3.54 3.77 -3.87
CA LEU A 45 2.28 4.04 -3.19
C LEU A 45 2.55 4.95 -2.00
N VAL A 46 2.00 6.17 -2.05
CA VAL A 46 2.17 7.19 -1.02
C VAL A 46 0.82 7.89 -0.75
N PRO A 47 0.60 8.47 0.44
CA PRO A 47 -0.57 9.31 0.70
C PRO A 47 -0.60 10.53 -0.23
N SER A 48 -1.80 11.01 -0.59
CA SER A 48 -1.97 12.22 -1.40
C SER A 48 -1.31 13.45 -0.79
N PHE A 49 -1.30 13.56 0.54
CA PHE A 49 -0.61 14.62 1.27
C PHE A 49 0.87 14.78 0.86
N LEU A 50 1.59 13.68 0.65
CA LEU A 50 2.99 13.74 0.19
C LEU A 50 3.09 14.12 -1.29
N VAL A 51 2.15 13.67 -2.12
CA VAL A 51 2.08 14.03 -3.55
C VAL A 51 1.91 15.55 -3.71
N ASP A 52 1.13 16.18 -2.83
CA ASP A 52 0.88 17.62 -2.83
C ASP A 52 2.03 18.46 -2.23
N GLY A 53 3.11 17.81 -1.75
CA GLY A 53 4.28 18.45 -1.18
C GLY A 53 4.25 18.63 0.35
N GLY A 54 3.34 17.93 1.04
CA GLY A 54 3.31 17.88 2.51
C GLY A 54 4.63 17.42 3.11
N ASP A 55 4.91 17.84 4.35
CA ASP A 55 6.18 17.60 5.07
C ASP A 55 7.45 18.01 4.30
N GLY A 56 7.33 18.90 3.32
CA GLY A 56 8.44 19.35 2.48
C GLY A 56 8.84 18.35 1.38
N PHE A 57 8.06 17.30 1.11
CA PHE A 57 8.31 16.33 0.04
C PHE A 57 7.89 16.85 -1.34
N THR A 58 8.42 18.01 -1.76
CA THR A 58 8.07 18.64 -3.04
C THR A 58 8.47 17.81 -4.26
N VAL A 59 9.39 16.86 -4.08
CA VAL A 59 9.87 15.94 -5.14
C VAL A 59 8.73 15.22 -5.86
N PHE A 60 7.65 14.85 -5.16
CA PHE A 60 6.52 14.16 -5.78
C PHE A 60 5.70 15.11 -6.65
N LYS A 61 5.49 16.34 -6.18
CA LYS A 61 4.79 17.38 -6.94
C LYS A 61 5.57 17.81 -8.19
N GLU A 62 6.89 17.88 -8.09
CA GLU A 62 7.77 18.37 -9.15
C GLU A 62 8.14 17.30 -10.19
N LYS A 63 8.31 16.04 -9.78
CA LYS A 63 8.95 15.00 -10.61
C LYS A 63 8.07 13.78 -10.91
N ALA A 64 6.84 13.71 -10.41
CA ALA A 64 5.97 12.57 -10.72
C ALA A 64 5.61 12.53 -12.22
N ILE A 65 5.84 11.37 -12.86
CA ILE A 65 5.51 11.16 -14.27
C ILE A 65 4.01 10.86 -14.46
N LYS A 66 3.43 10.09 -13.53
CA LYS A 66 2.02 9.69 -13.56
C LYS A 66 1.48 9.54 -12.14
N ILE A 67 0.32 10.14 -11.89
CA ILE A 67 -0.38 10.08 -10.60
C ILE A 67 -1.69 9.31 -10.80
N ILE A 68 -1.94 8.31 -9.94
CA ILE A 68 -3.18 7.53 -9.93
C ILE A 68 -3.72 7.50 -8.49
N THR A 69 -4.96 7.95 -8.30
CA THR A 69 -5.63 7.94 -7.00
C THR A 69 -6.36 6.62 -6.79
N LEU A 70 -5.98 5.84 -5.77
CA LEU A 70 -6.49 4.49 -5.52
C LEU A 70 -7.65 4.42 -4.51
N GLY A 71 -7.94 5.51 -3.82
CA GLY A 71 -8.98 5.59 -2.77
C GLY A 71 -8.43 6.16 -1.46
N ASN A 72 -9.29 6.25 -0.45
CA ASN A 72 -8.88 6.80 0.84
C ASN A 72 -8.05 5.78 1.66
N CYS A 73 -7.14 6.29 2.49
CA CYS A 73 -6.24 5.46 3.27
C CYS A 73 -6.99 4.50 4.20
N VAL A 74 -8.09 4.98 4.82
CA VAL A 74 -8.91 4.17 5.73
C VAL A 74 -9.51 2.96 5.02
N ARG A 75 -10.11 3.11 3.84
CA ARG A 75 -10.72 1.97 3.14
C ARG A 75 -9.66 1.00 2.62
N VAL A 76 -8.51 1.48 2.15
CA VAL A 76 -7.41 0.61 1.74
C VAL A 76 -6.92 -0.25 2.91
N CYS A 77 -6.71 0.37 4.07
CA CYS A 77 -6.35 -0.33 5.30
C CYS A 77 -7.44 -1.31 5.75
N THR A 78 -8.71 -0.87 5.82
CA THR A 78 -9.83 -1.73 6.20
C THR A 78 -9.97 -2.92 5.25
N ALA A 79 -9.86 -2.72 3.94
CA ALA A 79 -9.91 -3.79 2.96
C ALA A 79 -8.77 -4.80 3.14
N TYR A 80 -7.55 -4.33 3.42
CA TYR A 80 -6.41 -5.20 3.71
C TYR A 80 -6.63 -6.03 4.98
N ILE A 81 -7.07 -5.40 6.06
CA ILE A 81 -7.37 -6.07 7.34
C ILE A 81 -8.47 -7.11 7.12
N CYS A 82 -9.61 -6.74 6.54
CA CYS A 82 -10.72 -7.66 6.30
C CYS A 82 -10.28 -8.85 5.43
N LYS A 83 -9.52 -8.62 4.34
CA LYS A 83 -9.02 -9.71 3.49
C LYS A 83 -8.12 -10.67 4.26
N LYS A 84 -7.22 -10.15 5.10
CA LYS A 84 -6.28 -10.98 5.88
C LYS A 84 -6.95 -11.68 7.05
N SER A 85 -7.88 -11.01 7.75
CA SER A 85 -8.68 -11.60 8.81
C SER A 85 -9.59 -12.71 8.28
N ILE A 86 -10.22 -12.54 7.11
CA ILE A 86 -11.03 -13.60 6.47
C ILE A 86 -10.19 -14.84 6.14
N SER A 87 -8.93 -14.67 5.71
CA SER A 87 -8.02 -15.80 5.47
C SER A 87 -7.53 -16.53 6.74
N LYS A 88 -7.80 -15.96 7.92
CA LYS A 88 -7.37 -16.44 9.24
C LYS A 88 -8.54 -16.57 10.22
N ILE A 89 -9.78 -16.65 9.74
CA ILE A 89 -10.89 -16.99 10.63
C ILE A 89 -10.64 -18.42 11.11
N ASP A 90 -10.01 -18.52 12.28
CA ASP A 90 -9.96 -19.74 13.05
C ASP A 90 -11.40 -20.16 13.38
N PRO A 91 -11.73 -21.46 13.33
CA PRO A 91 -13.06 -21.96 13.66
C PRO A 91 -13.52 -21.59 15.08
N ILE A 92 -12.63 -21.11 15.96
CA ILE A 92 -12.94 -20.59 17.30
C ILE A 92 -13.89 -19.37 17.24
N PHE A 93 -13.82 -18.52 16.21
CA PHE A 93 -14.74 -17.37 16.11
C PHE A 93 -16.20 -17.76 15.80
N SER A 94 -16.46 -19.02 15.48
CA SER A 94 -17.84 -19.55 15.37
C SER A 94 -18.56 -19.59 16.73
N SER A 95 -17.83 -19.59 17.86
CA SER A 95 -18.43 -19.66 19.21
C SER A 95 -18.73 -18.30 19.84
N LEU A 96 -18.33 -17.19 19.22
CA LEU A 96 -18.57 -15.81 19.71
C LEU A 96 -19.80 -15.14 19.10
N GLY A 97 -20.67 -15.88 18.41
CA GLY A 97 -21.90 -15.33 17.83
C GLY A 97 -21.69 -14.33 16.68
N VAL A 98 -20.46 -14.21 16.17
CA VAL A 98 -20.13 -13.35 15.03
C VAL A 98 -20.66 -14.01 13.76
N LYS A 99 -21.78 -13.51 13.24
CA LYS A 99 -22.38 -14.00 11.99
C LYS A 99 -21.56 -13.52 10.79
N THR A 100 -20.88 -14.43 10.11
CA THR A 100 -20.22 -14.13 8.83
C THR A 100 -21.20 -14.32 7.68
N TYR A 101 -21.43 -13.28 6.88
CA TYR A 101 -22.25 -13.37 5.67
C TYR A 101 -21.35 -13.43 4.43
N LYS A 102 -21.42 -14.53 3.67
CA LYS A 102 -20.84 -14.61 2.32
C LYS A 102 -21.89 -14.19 1.31
N PHE A 103 -21.85 -12.93 0.87
CA PHE A 103 -22.63 -12.50 -0.27
C PHE A 103 -21.89 -12.85 -1.56
N ALA A 104 -22.52 -13.63 -2.44
CA ALA A 104 -22.08 -13.70 -3.82
C ALA A 104 -22.32 -12.32 -4.46
N LEU A 105 -21.32 -11.77 -5.16
CA LEU A 105 -21.44 -10.50 -5.90
C LEU A 105 -22.62 -10.49 -6.90
N ARG A 106 -23.17 -11.66 -7.25
CA ARG A 106 -24.39 -11.82 -8.06
C ARG A 106 -25.68 -11.36 -7.36
N LEU A 107 -25.69 -11.18 -6.04
CA LEU A 107 -26.90 -10.85 -5.26
C LEU A 107 -27.04 -9.35 -4.94
N ILE A 108 -26.07 -8.50 -5.33
CA ILE A 108 -26.15 -7.02 -5.17
C ILE A 108 -26.81 -6.38 -6.41
N LYS A 109 -27.85 -7.03 -6.96
CA LYS A 109 -28.70 -6.47 -8.03
C LYS A 109 -30.17 -6.46 -7.60
N THR A 110 -30.46 -5.96 -6.40
CA THR A 110 -31.82 -5.55 -6.04
C THR A 110 -31.84 -4.04 -5.78
N PRO A 111 -32.80 -3.27 -6.35
CA PRO A 111 -32.80 -1.81 -6.25
C PRO A 111 -33.14 -1.34 -4.84
N TRP A 112 -32.40 -0.35 -4.35
CA TRP A 112 -32.58 0.31 -3.06
C TRP A 112 -33.75 1.31 -3.08
N HIS A 113 -34.96 0.85 -3.41
CA HIS A 113 -36.20 1.63 -3.27
C HIS A 113 -37.32 0.76 -2.70
N GLN A 114 -37.14 0.26 -1.48
CA GLN A 114 -38.23 -0.15 -0.57
C GLN A 114 -37.64 -0.54 0.81
N LEU A 115 -37.31 0.48 1.60
CA LEU A 115 -37.44 0.53 3.06
C LEU A 115 -37.82 1.96 3.44
#